data_AF-A0A6N0LCT5-F1
#
_entry.id   AF-A0A6N0LCT5-F1
#
_cell.length_a   1.000
_cell.length_b   1.000
_cell.length_c   1.000
_cell.angle_alpha   90.00
_cell.angle_beta   90.00
_cell.angle_gamma   90.00
#
_symmetry.space_group_name_H-M   'P 1'
#
loop_
_entity.id
_entity.type
_entity.pdbx_description
1 polymer ?
#
loop_
_entity_poly.entity_id
_entity_poly.type
_entity_poly.pdbx_seq_one_letter_code
_entity_poly.pdbx_strand_id
1 'polypeptide(L)'
;MELIKREITIVLISTAVGIGIIAIVSFFIVWIGFPAENPKDSFKDALSFAGGIFGGLATFGAAIIAAYLFNDWRISHNKNIDAQLCMKVMDSVYDCDLNLLRINSFLVDYLSEPNKISYQRELNVNLNQLRDIINIMASSLCILGHIIPKNDYNRNFLPSLQGVIDDLEEYHKTIDTTFRGLNTPMPSEFIQKYNMLCENSRMKYRSVIEELRRYYKA
;
A
#
# COMPACT_ATOMS: atom_id res chain seq x y z
N MET A 1 -12.80 -13.97 6.27
CA MET A 1 -11.67 -14.87 6.59
C MET A 1 -12.14 -16.30 6.91
N GLU A 2 -13.24 -16.49 7.65
CA GLU A 2 -13.77 -17.85 7.93
C GLU A 2 -14.29 -18.60 6.71
N LEU A 3 -14.96 -17.91 5.77
CA LEU A 3 -15.44 -18.49 4.51
C LEU A 3 -14.28 -19.09 3.68
N ILE A 4 -13.13 -18.42 3.64
CA ILE A 4 -11.95 -18.86 2.87
C ILE A 4 -11.31 -20.09 3.51
N LYS A 5 -11.19 -20.14 4.84
CA LYS A 5 -10.71 -21.34 5.55
C LYS A 5 -11.61 -22.56 5.29
N ARG A 6 -12.92 -22.33 5.17
CA ARG A 6 -13.89 -23.38 4.88
C ARG A 6 -13.71 -23.95 3.47
N GLU A 7 -13.48 -23.11 2.46
CA GLU A 7 -13.23 -23.56 1.08
C GLU A 7 -11.94 -24.39 0.97
N ILE A 8 -10.84 -23.94 1.57
CA ILE A 8 -9.57 -24.69 1.59
C ILE A 8 -9.75 -26.05 2.27
N THR A 9 -10.47 -26.10 3.39
CA THR A 9 -10.75 -27.35 4.11
C THR A 9 -11.60 -28.31 3.26
N ILE A 10 -12.57 -27.78 2.51
CA ILE A 10 -13.38 -28.58 1.58
C ILE A 10 -12.51 -29.14 0.44
N VAL A 11 -11.62 -28.34 -0.15
CA VAL A 11 -10.72 -28.79 -1.22
C VAL A 11 -9.74 -29.86 -0.70
N LEU A 12 -9.18 -29.67 0.50
CA LEU A 12 -8.29 -30.64 1.14
C LEU A 12 -8.99 -31.99 1.37
N ILE A 13 -10.16 -31.96 2.01
CA ILE A 13 -10.91 -33.18 2.34
C ILE A 13 -11.39 -33.88 1.07
N SER A 14 -11.96 -33.13 0.11
CA SER A 14 -12.45 -33.71 -1.15
C SER A 14 -11.33 -34.33 -1.98
N THR A 15 -10.15 -33.68 -2.05
CA THR A 15 -8.98 -34.21 -2.74
C THR A 15 -8.48 -35.49 -2.06
N ALA A 16 -8.31 -35.48 -0.74
CA ALA A 16 -7.85 -36.66 0.01
C ALA A 16 -8.81 -37.86 -0.11
N VAL A 17 -10.12 -37.61 0.01
CA VAL A 17 -11.16 -38.63 -0.13
C VAL A 17 -11.18 -39.18 -1.56
N GLY A 18 -11.11 -38.30 -2.57
CA GLY A 18 -11.09 -38.69 -3.98
C GLY A 18 -9.89 -39.60 -4.31
N ILE A 19 -8.69 -39.25 -3.84
CA ILE A 19 -7.48 -40.07 -4.01
C ILE A 19 -7.66 -41.44 -3.34
N GLY A 20 -8.19 -41.48 -2.12
CA GLY A 20 -8.45 -42.72 -1.39
C GLY A 20 -9.43 -43.64 -2.13
N ILE A 21 -10.54 -43.10 -2.62
CA ILE A 21 -11.54 -43.86 -3.40
C ILE A 21 -10.92 -44.42 -4.68
N ILE A 22 -10.20 -43.59 -5.45
CA ILE A 22 -9.58 -44.04 -6.70
C ILE A 22 -8.54 -45.13 -6.44
N ALA A 23 -7.72 -45.01 -5.40
CA ALA A 23 -6.73 -46.02 -5.05
C ALA A 23 -7.38 -47.36 -4.63
N ILE A 24 -8.44 -47.31 -3.82
CA ILE A 24 -9.19 -48.51 -3.39
C ILE A 24 -9.88 -49.19 -4.58
N VAL A 25 -10.55 -48.43 -5.44
CA VAL A 25 -11.21 -48.98 -6.64
C VAL A 25 -10.18 -49.59 -7.59
N SER A 26 -9.05 -48.90 -7.82
CA SER A 26 -7.97 -49.39 -8.67
C SER A 26 -7.36 -50.69 -8.14
N PHE A 27 -7.24 -50.81 -6.82
CA PHE A 27 -6.78 -52.04 -6.17
C PHE A 27 -7.70 -53.24 -6.47
N PHE A 28 -9.01 -53.09 -6.28
CA PHE A 28 -9.96 -54.19 -6.54
C PHE A 28 -10.06 -54.54 -8.02
N ILE A 29 -9.97 -53.56 -8.92
CA ILE A 29 -9.93 -53.80 -10.37
C ILE A 29 -8.72 -54.67 -10.73
N VAL A 30 -7.54 -54.35 -10.18
CA VAL A 30 -6.33 -55.14 -10.51
C VAL A 30 -6.36 -56.52 -9.88
N TRP A 31 -6.80 -56.63 -8.61
CA TRP A 31 -6.86 -57.91 -7.92
C TRP A 31 -7.83 -58.89 -8.60
N ILE A 32 -9.03 -58.44 -8.95
CA ILE A 32 -10.06 -59.32 -9.53
C ILE A 32 -9.86 -59.50 -11.04
N GLY A 33 -9.42 -58.45 -11.74
CA GLY A 33 -9.42 -58.40 -13.20
C GLY A 33 -8.20 -59.01 -13.89
N PHE A 34 -7.07 -59.18 -13.19
CA PHE A 34 -5.85 -59.75 -13.77
C PHE A 34 -5.62 -61.19 -13.27
N PRO A 35 -5.76 -62.20 -14.14
CA PRO A 35 -5.51 -63.58 -13.75
C PRO A 35 -4.03 -63.76 -13.43
N ALA A 36 -3.73 -64.21 -12.21
CA ALA A 36 -2.41 -64.73 -11.85
C ALA A 36 -2.50 -66.21 -11.52
N GLU A 37 -1.36 -66.90 -11.62
CA GLU A 37 -1.26 -68.33 -11.30
C GLU A 37 -1.53 -68.61 -9.82
N ASN A 38 -1.24 -67.65 -8.92
CA ASN A 38 -1.54 -67.74 -7.50
C ASN A 38 -2.22 -66.46 -6.96
N PRO A 39 -3.19 -66.58 -6.02
CA PRO A 39 -3.87 -65.43 -5.42
C PRO A 39 -2.94 -64.44 -4.70
N LYS A 40 -1.79 -64.91 -4.21
CA LYS A 40 -0.79 -64.06 -3.53
C LYS A 40 -0.11 -63.09 -4.49
N ASP A 41 0.12 -63.52 -5.73
CA ASP A 41 0.82 -62.71 -6.73
C ASP A 41 -0.12 -61.61 -7.25
N SER A 42 -1.38 -61.93 -7.57
CA SER A 42 -2.41 -60.93 -7.92
C SER A 42 -2.58 -59.86 -6.83
N PHE A 43 -2.58 -60.24 -5.55
CA PHE A 43 -2.72 -59.30 -4.44
C PHE A 43 -1.52 -58.33 -4.36
N LYS A 44 -0.30 -58.86 -4.51
CA LYS A 44 0.93 -58.07 -4.49
C LYS A 44 0.96 -57.06 -5.64
N ASP A 45 0.63 -57.50 -6.84
CA ASP A 45 0.62 -56.64 -8.03
C ASP A 45 -0.46 -55.56 -7.93
N ALA A 46 -1.65 -55.91 -7.42
CA ALA A 46 -2.72 -54.95 -7.14
C ALA A 46 -2.29 -53.90 -6.11
N LEU A 47 -1.60 -54.30 -5.04
CA LEU A 47 -1.10 -53.40 -4.01
C LEU A 47 -0.02 -52.46 -4.55
N SER A 48 0.93 -52.97 -5.35
CA SER A 48 1.96 -52.17 -6.00
C SER A 48 1.38 -51.16 -6.99
N PHE A 49 0.39 -51.57 -7.79
CA PHE A 49 -0.30 -50.69 -8.73
C PHE A 49 -1.08 -49.59 -8.00
N ALA A 50 -1.89 -49.96 -7.00
CA ALA A 50 -2.64 -49.01 -6.19
C ALA A 50 -1.71 -48.04 -5.45
N GLY A 51 -0.57 -48.52 -4.94
CA GLY A 51 0.46 -47.68 -4.33
C GLY A 51 1.08 -46.68 -5.32
N GLY A 52 1.32 -47.08 -6.56
CA GLY A 52 1.80 -46.19 -7.62
C GLY A 52 0.79 -45.10 -7.99
N ILE A 53 -0.48 -45.47 -8.18
CA ILE A 53 -1.57 -44.52 -8.44
C ILE A 53 -1.75 -43.58 -7.25
N PHE A 54 -1.79 -44.12 -6.02
CA PHE A 54 -1.92 -43.32 -4.81
C PHE A 54 -0.78 -42.30 -4.70
N GLY A 55 0.46 -42.73 -4.91
CA GLY A 55 1.63 -41.84 -4.90
C GLY A 55 1.52 -40.72 -5.93
N GLY A 56 1.21 -41.05 -7.19
CA GLY A 56 1.06 -40.07 -8.27
C GLY A 56 -0.09 -39.08 -8.01
N LEU A 57 -1.25 -39.58 -7.59
CA LEU A 57 -2.42 -38.76 -7.26
C LEU A 57 -2.20 -37.92 -5.99
N ALA A 58 -1.50 -38.44 -4.99
CA ALA A 58 -1.12 -37.69 -3.79
C ALA A 58 -0.20 -36.52 -4.14
N THR A 59 0.81 -36.72 -4.99
CA THR A 59 1.67 -35.63 -5.47
C THR A 59 0.87 -34.61 -6.27
N PHE A 60 -0.02 -35.05 -7.15
CA PHE A 60 -0.88 -34.15 -7.92
C PHE A 60 -1.82 -33.33 -7.01
N GLY A 61 -2.47 -33.98 -6.05
CA GLY A 61 -3.30 -33.34 -5.04
C GLY A 61 -2.52 -32.31 -4.22
N ALA A 62 -1.31 -32.65 -3.78
CA ALA A 62 -0.43 -31.72 -3.06
C ALA A 62 -0.06 -30.51 -3.92
N ALA A 63 0.20 -30.69 -5.22
CA ALA A 63 0.50 -29.59 -6.14
C ALA A 63 -0.70 -28.64 -6.32
N ILE A 64 -1.93 -29.18 -6.41
CA ILE A 64 -3.15 -28.36 -6.46
C ILE A 64 -3.27 -27.52 -5.17
N ILE A 65 -3.16 -28.18 -4.01
CA ILE A 65 -3.25 -27.50 -2.70
C ILE A 65 -2.20 -26.40 -2.58
N ALA A 66 -0.95 -26.68 -2.99
CA ALA A 66 0.13 -25.71 -2.98
C ALA A 66 -0.15 -24.50 -3.88
N ALA A 67 -0.70 -24.72 -5.08
CA ALA A 67 -1.09 -23.64 -5.98
C ALA A 67 -2.19 -22.74 -5.39
N TYR A 68 -3.21 -23.33 -4.75
CA TYR A 68 -4.25 -22.57 -4.05
C TYR A 68 -3.67 -21.74 -2.90
N LEU A 69 -2.89 -22.37 -2.02
CA LEU A 69 -2.26 -21.68 -0.89
C LEU A 69 -1.33 -20.54 -1.34
N PHE A 70 -0.60 -20.72 -2.44
CA PHE A 70 0.27 -19.69 -2.99
C PHE A 70 -0.51 -18.48 -3.52
N ASN A 71 -1.62 -18.71 -4.23
CA ASN A 71 -2.46 -17.62 -4.73
C ASN A 71 -3.07 -16.81 -3.59
N ASP A 72 -3.57 -17.47 -2.54
CA ASP A 72 -4.12 -16.81 -1.36
C ASP A 72 -3.06 -16.01 -0.60
N TRP A 73 -1.90 -16.63 -0.38
CA TRP A 73 -0.75 -15.96 0.22
C TRP A 73 -0.36 -14.72 -0.57
N ARG A 74 -0.26 -14.83 -1.91
CA ARG A 74 0.11 -13.71 -2.78
C ARG A 74 -0.89 -12.56 -2.67
N ILE A 75 -2.20 -12.83 -2.67
CA ILE A 75 -3.23 -11.80 -2.52
C ILE A 75 -3.12 -11.14 -1.14
N SER A 76 -3.01 -11.93 -0.08
CA SER A 76 -2.88 -11.40 1.28
C SER A 76 -1.60 -10.58 1.47
N HIS A 77 -0.50 -11.03 0.87
CA HIS A 77 0.80 -10.37 0.94
C HIS A 77 0.78 -9.03 0.20
N ASN A 78 0.22 -8.98 -1.01
CA ASN A 78 0.08 -7.73 -1.77
C ASN A 78 -0.77 -6.71 -1.03
N LYS A 79 -1.93 -7.12 -0.47
CA LYS A 79 -2.76 -6.23 0.35
C LYS A 79 -2.02 -5.68 1.58
N ASN A 80 -1.18 -6.52 2.20
CA ASN A 80 -0.35 -6.08 3.33
C ASN A 80 0.72 -5.06 2.89
N ILE A 81 1.34 -5.25 1.71
CA ILE A 81 2.26 -4.27 1.13
C ILE A 81 1.53 -2.95 0.86
N ASP A 82 0.35 -2.99 0.23
CA ASP A 82 -0.44 -1.79 -0.08
C ASP A 82 -0.81 -1.01 1.20
N ALA A 83 -1.19 -1.73 2.26
CA ALA A 83 -1.48 -1.12 3.56
C ALA A 83 -0.24 -0.47 4.18
N GLN A 84 0.92 -1.12 4.12
CA GLN A 84 2.19 -0.55 4.60
C GLN A 84 2.60 0.69 3.82
N LEU A 85 2.45 0.67 2.50
CA LEU A 85 2.71 1.83 1.65
C LEU A 85 1.77 2.99 2.00
N CYS A 86 0.48 2.73 2.23
CA CYS A 86 -0.45 3.76 2.68
C CYS A 86 -0.08 4.33 4.05
N MET A 87 0.28 3.50 5.03
CA MET A 87 0.72 3.97 6.34
C MET A 87 1.95 4.89 6.21
N LYS A 88 2.92 4.51 5.37
CA LYS A 88 4.10 5.32 5.10
C LYS A 88 3.76 6.67 4.47
N VAL A 89 2.77 6.70 3.56
CA VAL A 89 2.25 7.95 2.98
C VAL A 89 1.60 8.80 4.06
N MET A 90 0.74 8.21 4.90
CA MET A 90 0.10 8.94 6.00
C MET A 90 1.11 9.57 6.96
N ASP A 91 2.14 8.82 7.34
CA ASP A 91 3.22 9.32 8.21
C ASP A 91 3.97 10.48 7.55
N SER A 92 4.32 10.33 6.26
CA SER A 92 5.01 11.37 5.49
C SER A 92 4.17 12.65 5.39
N VAL A 93 2.87 12.51 5.15
CA VAL A 93 1.93 13.64 5.04
C VAL A 93 1.76 14.33 6.39
N TYR A 94 1.74 13.58 7.49
CA TYR A 94 1.69 14.13 8.86
C TYR A 94 2.96 14.91 9.22
N ASP A 95 4.13 14.34 8.91
CA ASP A 95 5.42 15.01 9.12
C ASP A 95 5.52 16.30 8.30
N CYS A 96 4.97 16.31 7.07
CA CYS A 96 4.87 17.51 6.26
C CYS A 96 4.01 18.61 6.93
N ASP A 97 2.84 18.29 7.49
CA ASP A 97 1.99 19.28 8.20
C ASP A 97 2.74 19.90 9.40
N LEU A 98 3.45 19.07 10.17
CA LEU A 98 4.26 19.57 11.30
C LEU A 98 5.41 20.47 10.85
N ASN A 99 6.09 20.13 9.76
CA ASN A 99 7.17 20.96 9.23
C ASN A 99 6.64 22.26 8.60
N LEU A 100 5.50 22.22 7.92
CA LEU A 100 4.83 23.43 7.41
C LEU A 100 4.43 24.38 8.52
N LEU A 101 3.93 23.87 9.65
CA LEU A 101 3.64 24.68 10.83
C LEU A 101 4.88 25.42 11.35
N ARG A 102 6.02 24.72 11.44
CA ARG A 102 7.29 25.31 11.91
C ARG A 102 7.78 26.39 10.94
N ILE A 103 7.77 26.09 9.65
CA ILE A 103 8.17 27.02 8.58
C ILE A 103 7.26 28.25 8.59
N ASN A 104 5.94 28.07 8.74
CA ASN A 104 4.97 29.16 8.81
C ASN A 104 5.22 30.06 10.03
N SER A 105 5.46 29.47 11.21
CA SER A 105 5.79 30.24 12.42
C SER A 105 7.03 31.11 12.20
N PHE A 106 8.12 30.51 11.69
CA PHE A 106 9.34 31.24 11.38
C PHE A 106 9.11 32.38 10.39
N LEU A 107 8.33 32.13 9.34
CA LEU A 107 8.09 33.13 8.30
C LEU A 107 7.22 34.28 8.77
N VAL A 108 6.22 34.06 9.63
CA VAL A 108 5.45 35.15 10.23
C VAL A 108 6.37 36.07 11.03
N ASP A 109 7.27 35.50 11.83
CA ASP A 109 8.26 36.26 12.60
C ASP A 109 9.22 37.01 11.66
N TYR A 110 9.77 36.30 10.67
CA TYR A 110 10.66 36.87 9.66
C TYR A 110 10.02 38.03 8.89
N LEU A 111 8.76 37.91 8.49
CA LEU A 111 8.06 38.94 7.70
C LEU A 111 7.79 40.20 8.53
N SER A 112 7.67 40.06 9.85
CA SER A 112 7.41 41.13 10.80
C SER A 112 8.70 41.85 11.26
N GLU A 113 9.87 41.22 11.06
CA GLU A 113 11.15 41.72 11.53
C GLU A 113 11.65 42.94 10.73
N PRO A 114 12.04 44.05 11.41
CA PRO A 114 12.64 45.22 10.76
C PRO A 114 14.03 44.98 10.18
N ASN A 115 14.85 44.09 10.77
CA ASN A 115 16.19 43.78 10.27
C ASN A 115 16.32 42.30 9.90
N LYS A 116 16.15 42.01 8.61
CA LYS A 116 16.05 40.64 8.07
C LYS A 116 17.40 40.00 7.79
N ILE A 117 18.49 40.77 7.82
CA ILE A 117 19.85 40.31 7.45
C ILE A 117 20.30 39.15 8.36
N SER A 118 20.01 39.21 9.66
CA SER A 118 20.38 38.16 10.62
C SER A 118 19.66 36.83 10.37
N TYR A 119 18.48 36.87 9.75
CA TYR A 119 17.63 35.70 9.51
C TYR A 119 17.82 35.09 8.12
N GLN A 120 18.63 35.68 7.24
CA GLN A 120 18.76 35.22 5.86
C GLN A 120 19.24 33.76 5.75
N ARG A 121 20.13 33.32 6.65
CA ARG A 121 20.58 31.93 6.71
C ARG A 121 19.41 30.99 7.03
N GLU A 122 18.63 31.35 8.04
CA GLU A 122 17.50 30.55 8.51
C GLU A 122 16.36 30.53 7.49
N LEU A 123 16.14 31.65 6.78
CA LEU A 123 15.21 31.71 5.65
C LEU A 123 15.58 30.69 4.56
N ASN A 124 16.86 30.61 4.18
CA ASN A 124 17.30 29.65 3.18
C ASN A 124 17.11 28.20 3.65
N VAL A 125 17.32 27.91 4.94
CA VAL A 125 17.06 26.58 5.50
C VAL A 125 15.57 26.23 5.39
N ASN A 126 14.68 27.14 5.80
CA ASN A 126 13.24 26.94 5.74
C ASN A 126 12.72 26.81 4.28
N LEU A 127 13.28 27.58 3.34
CA LEU A 127 12.96 27.45 1.91
C LEU A 127 13.36 26.09 1.34
N ASN A 128 14.54 25.59 1.71
CA ASN A 128 14.97 24.25 1.29
C ASN A 128 14.06 23.17 1.89
N GLN A 129 13.71 23.28 3.18
CA GLN A 129 12.79 22.35 3.82
C GLN A 129 11.39 22.35 3.17
N LEU A 130 10.90 23.53 2.80
CA LEU A 130 9.65 23.67 2.07
C LEU A 130 9.70 22.95 0.71
N ARG A 131 10.80 23.11 -0.03
CA ARG A 131 11.01 22.38 -1.28
C ARG A 131 11.07 20.87 -1.07
N ASP A 132 11.68 20.41 0.02
CA ASP A 132 11.69 18.99 0.36
C ASP A 132 10.27 18.47 0.65
N ILE A 133 9.44 19.26 1.35
CA ILE A 133 8.02 18.94 1.57
C ILE A 133 7.28 18.79 0.24
N ILE A 134 7.46 19.72 -0.70
CA ILE A 134 6.86 19.64 -2.05
C ILE A 134 7.24 18.31 -2.73
N ASN A 135 8.52 17.95 -2.70
CA ASN A 135 9.01 16.70 -3.29
C ASN A 135 8.42 15.45 -2.61
N ILE A 136 8.33 15.46 -1.27
CA ILE A 136 7.72 14.37 -0.50
C ILE A 136 6.24 14.21 -0.85
N MET A 137 5.52 15.32 -1.04
CA MET A 137 4.12 15.30 -1.44
C MET A 137 3.93 14.76 -2.86
N ALA A 138 4.77 15.19 -3.81
CA ALA A 138 4.74 14.66 -5.16
C ALA A 138 5.06 13.15 -5.21
N SER A 139 6.02 12.71 -4.40
CA SER A 139 6.32 11.28 -4.23
C SER A 139 5.14 10.51 -3.62
N SER A 140 4.52 11.07 -2.59
CA SER A 140 3.33 10.50 -1.94
C SER A 140 2.17 10.35 -2.94
N LEU A 141 1.95 11.37 -3.77
CA LEU A 141 0.96 11.35 -4.85
C LEU A 141 1.22 10.20 -5.84
N CYS A 142 2.48 9.95 -6.20
CA CYS A 142 2.89 8.85 -7.08
C CYS A 142 2.63 7.47 -6.44
N ILE A 143 3.00 7.31 -5.15
CA ILE A 143 2.76 6.07 -4.41
C ILE A 143 1.26 5.76 -4.35
N LEU A 144 0.44 6.77 -4.02
CA LEU A 144 -1.01 6.60 -3.99
C LEU A 144 -1.60 6.23 -5.36
N GLY A 145 -1.06 6.80 -6.45
CA GLY A 145 -1.47 6.45 -7.80
C GLY A 145 -1.15 5.00 -8.20
N HIS A 146 -0.21 4.35 -7.50
CA HIS A 146 0.12 2.94 -7.69
C HIS A 146 -0.81 2.01 -6.91
N ILE A 147 -1.15 2.37 -5.66
CA ILE A 147 -1.90 1.48 -4.75
C ILE A 147 -3.42 1.68 -4.81
N ILE A 148 -3.89 2.86 -5.24
CA ILE A 148 -5.31 3.19 -5.30
C ILE A 148 -5.82 2.99 -6.75
N PRO A 149 -6.96 2.32 -6.97
CA PRO A 149 -7.59 2.22 -8.28
C PRO A 149 -7.73 3.58 -8.94
N LYS A 150 -7.38 3.65 -10.23
CA LYS A 150 -7.27 4.90 -10.99
C LYS A 150 -8.48 5.83 -10.86
N ASN A 151 -9.69 5.26 -10.83
CA ASN A 151 -10.92 6.06 -10.72
C ASN A 151 -11.04 6.74 -9.35
N ASP A 152 -10.78 6.02 -8.27
CA ASP A 152 -10.85 6.54 -6.90
C ASP A 152 -9.71 7.52 -6.64
N TYR A 153 -8.50 7.19 -7.13
CA TYR A 153 -7.34 8.06 -7.10
C TYR A 153 -7.61 9.42 -7.76
N ASN A 154 -8.06 9.41 -9.01
CA ASN A 154 -8.33 10.62 -9.78
C ASN A 154 -9.46 11.46 -9.18
N ARG A 155 -10.45 10.81 -8.55
CA ARG A 155 -11.62 11.50 -8.00
C ARG A 155 -11.35 12.10 -6.63
N ASN A 156 -10.70 11.34 -5.74
CA ASN A 156 -10.68 11.65 -4.31
C ASN A 156 -9.32 12.20 -3.83
N PHE A 157 -8.22 11.78 -4.46
CA PHE A 157 -6.86 12.06 -3.96
C PHE A 157 -6.10 13.04 -4.82
N LEU A 158 -6.08 12.82 -6.14
CA LEU A 158 -5.31 13.63 -7.08
C LEU A 158 -5.64 15.14 -6.99
N PRO A 159 -6.92 15.58 -7.01
CA PRO A 159 -7.22 17.01 -6.99
C PRO A 159 -6.77 17.69 -5.69
N SER A 160 -6.94 17.00 -4.56
CA SER A 160 -6.60 17.53 -3.24
C SER A 160 -5.09 17.62 -3.03
N LEU A 161 -4.35 16.57 -3.37
CA LEU A 161 -2.89 16.53 -3.23
C LEU A 161 -2.18 17.42 -4.24
N GLN A 162 -2.64 17.44 -5.50
CA GLN A 162 -2.11 18.38 -6.48
C GLN A 162 -2.37 19.82 -6.05
N GLY A 163 -3.59 20.11 -5.58
CA GLY A 163 -3.92 21.44 -5.06
C GLY A 163 -3.13 21.84 -3.82
N VAL A 164 -2.56 20.90 -3.05
CA VAL A 164 -1.60 21.19 -1.99
C VAL A 164 -0.22 21.52 -2.57
N ILE A 165 0.26 20.70 -3.52
CA ILE A 165 1.55 20.91 -4.18
C ILE A 165 1.57 22.28 -4.85
N ASP A 166 0.51 22.63 -5.59
CA ASP A 166 0.37 23.90 -6.29
C ASP A 166 0.43 25.09 -5.31
N ASP A 167 -0.29 25.02 -4.18
CA ASP A 167 -0.24 26.06 -3.15
C ASP A 167 1.17 26.21 -2.56
N LEU A 168 1.84 25.09 -2.28
CA LEU A 168 3.20 25.09 -1.71
C LEU A 168 4.24 25.62 -2.69
N GLU A 169 4.09 25.34 -3.99
CA GLU A 169 4.94 25.89 -5.04
C GLU A 169 4.72 27.40 -5.20
N GLU A 170 3.47 27.86 -5.21
CA GLU A 170 3.14 29.29 -5.22
C GLU A 170 3.76 30.00 -4.01
N TYR A 171 3.65 29.36 -2.85
CA TYR A 171 4.21 29.83 -1.60
C TYR A 171 5.74 29.92 -1.64
N HIS A 172 6.42 28.84 -2.06
CA HIS A 172 7.88 28.83 -2.23
C HIS A 172 8.33 29.94 -3.19
N LYS A 173 7.67 30.04 -4.34
CA LYS A 173 7.96 31.07 -5.35
C LYS A 173 7.78 32.47 -4.79
N THR A 174 6.66 32.74 -4.13
CA THR A 174 6.36 34.05 -3.53
C THR A 174 7.44 34.44 -2.55
N ILE A 175 7.91 33.51 -1.72
CA ILE A 175 8.94 33.79 -0.73
C ILE A 175 10.29 34.06 -1.38
N ASP A 176 10.71 33.18 -2.29
CA ASP A 176 12.03 33.26 -2.93
C ASP A 176 12.15 34.50 -3.84
N THR A 177 11.10 34.87 -4.57
CA THR A 177 11.14 36.03 -5.49
C THR A 177 10.89 37.35 -4.78
N THR A 178 10.04 37.37 -3.76
CA THR A 178 9.62 38.64 -3.14
C THR A 178 10.54 39.02 -1.99
N PHE A 179 11.04 38.07 -1.19
CA PHE A 179 11.71 38.39 0.07
C PHE A 179 13.23 38.29 0.03
N ARG A 180 13.83 37.72 -1.03
CA ARG A 180 15.29 37.78 -1.19
C ARG A 180 15.76 39.23 -1.31
N GLY A 181 16.39 39.73 -0.25
CA GLY A 181 17.05 41.04 -0.24
C GLY A 181 16.17 42.20 0.23
N LEU A 182 14.91 41.97 0.62
CA LEU A 182 14.12 42.98 1.30
C LEU A 182 14.54 43.08 2.77
N ASN A 183 14.82 44.29 3.24
CA ASN A 183 15.20 44.56 4.64
C ASN A 183 14.14 45.41 5.37
N THR A 184 12.89 45.33 4.95
CA THR A 184 11.76 46.04 5.56
C THR A 184 10.65 45.08 5.96
N PRO A 185 9.91 45.35 7.05
CA PRO A 185 8.73 44.58 7.42
C PRO A 185 7.69 44.55 6.29
N MET A 186 6.93 43.46 6.20
CA MET A 186 5.82 43.39 5.25
C MET A 186 4.57 44.06 5.82
N PRO A 187 3.69 44.60 4.94
CA PRO A 187 2.36 45.05 5.37
C PRO A 187 1.59 43.92 6.04
N SER A 188 0.81 44.24 7.07
CA SER A 188 -0.01 43.28 7.80
C SER A 188 -0.99 42.53 6.90
N GLU A 189 -1.55 43.20 5.89
CA GLU A 189 -2.42 42.58 4.88
C GLU A 189 -1.73 41.44 4.13
N PHE A 190 -0.44 41.61 3.83
CA PHE A 190 0.35 40.57 3.19
C PHE A 190 0.52 39.36 4.12
N ILE A 191 0.89 39.59 5.37
CA ILE A 191 1.06 38.54 6.39
C ILE A 191 -0.25 37.77 6.61
N GLN A 192 -1.40 38.46 6.59
CA GLN A 192 -2.72 37.81 6.68
C GLN A 192 -3.01 36.93 5.46
N LYS A 193 -2.79 37.44 4.25
CA LYS A 193 -2.97 36.66 3.01
C LYS A 193 -2.09 35.42 3.01
N TYR A 194 -0.85 35.57 3.47
CA TYR A 194 0.12 34.50 3.64
C TYR A 194 -0.38 33.42 4.63
N ASN A 195 -0.84 33.81 5.81
CA ASN A 195 -1.40 32.85 6.79
C ASN A 195 -2.65 32.12 6.26
N MET A 196 -3.50 32.82 5.49
CA MET A 196 -4.68 32.22 4.88
C MET A 196 -4.31 31.15 3.84
N LEU A 197 -3.26 31.39 3.04
CA LEU A 197 -2.74 30.40 2.10
C LEU A 197 -2.26 29.15 2.84
N CYS A 198 -1.45 29.32 3.89
CA CYS A 198 -0.97 28.21 4.70
C CYS A 198 -2.12 27.40 5.32
N GLU A 199 -3.12 28.06 5.90
CA GLU A 199 -4.24 27.33 6.51
C GLU A 199 -5.10 26.60 5.45
N ASN A 200 -5.29 27.19 4.26
CA ASN A 200 -5.97 26.54 3.15
C ASN A 200 -5.26 25.25 2.72
N SER A 201 -3.94 25.30 2.56
CA SER A 201 -3.14 24.12 2.23
C SER A 201 -3.25 23.06 3.31
N ARG A 202 -3.18 23.44 4.58
CA ARG A 202 -3.35 22.53 5.73
C ARG A 202 -4.75 21.90 5.80
N MET A 203 -5.80 22.63 5.44
CA MET A 203 -7.14 22.04 5.33
C MET A 203 -7.20 20.96 4.25
N LYS A 204 -6.61 21.21 3.06
CA LYS A 204 -6.51 20.21 1.98
C LYS A 204 -5.71 18.98 2.44
N TYR A 205 -4.58 19.19 3.13
CA TYR A 205 -3.78 18.14 3.78
C TYR A 205 -4.62 17.23 4.69
N ARG A 206 -5.34 17.83 5.64
CA ARG A 206 -6.20 17.09 6.57
C ARG A 206 -7.31 16.32 5.85
N SER A 207 -7.88 16.91 4.80
CA SER A 207 -8.88 16.23 3.97
C SER A 207 -8.29 14.97 3.32
N VAL A 208 -7.06 15.01 2.83
CA VAL A 208 -6.38 13.84 2.25
C VAL A 208 -6.16 12.76 3.31
N ILE A 209 -5.70 13.13 4.50
CA ILE A 209 -5.49 12.17 5.61
C ILE A 209 -6.79 11.48 5.99
N GLU A 210 -7.89 12.24 6.12
CA GLU A 210 -9.20 11.67 6.45
C GLU A 210 -9.73 10.76 5.34
N GLU A 211 -9.50 11.11 4.07
CA GLU A 211 -9.89 10.27 2.95
C GLU A 211 -9.06 8.98 2.90
N LEU A 212 -7.74 9.04 3.14
CA LEU A 212 -6.88 7.87 3.26
C LEU A 212 -7.33 6.96 4.42
N ARG A 213 -7.65 7.55 5.58
CA ARG A 213 -8.19 6.81 6.73
C ARG A 213 -9.49 6.11 6.38
N ARG A 214 -10.41 6.74 5.66
CA ARG A 214 -11.68 6.12 5.23
C ARG A 214 -11.44 4.97 4.26
N TYR A 215 -10.58 5.19 3.28
CA TYR A 215 -10.28 4.22 2.24
C TYR A 215 -9.69 2.91 2.81
N TYR A 216 -8.86 3.00 3.85
CA TYR A 216 -8.20 1.83 4.46
C TYR A 216 -8.81 1.35 5.79
N LYS A 217 -9.79 2.05 6.38
CA LYS A 217 -10.61 1.53 7.50
C LYS A 217 -11.82 0.72 7.04
N ALA A 218 -12.10 0.67 5.74
CA ALA A 218 -13.11 -0.18 5.11
C ALA A 218 -12.55 -1.54 4.73
#